data_AF-A0AAD9LKV8-F1
#
_entry.id   AF-A0AAD9LKV8-F1
#
_cell.length_a   1.000
_cell.length_b   1.000
_cell.length_c   1.000
_cell.angle_alpha   90.00
_cell.angle_beta   90.00
_cell.angle_gamma   90.00
#
_symmetry.space_group_name_H-M   'P 1'
#
loop_
_entity.id
_entity.type
_entity.pdbx_description
1 polymer ?
#
loop_
_entity_poly.entity_id
_entity_poly.type
_entity_poly.pdbx_seq_one_letter_code
_entity_poly.pdbx_strand_id
1 'polypeptide(L)'
;MYTSPIAMPQDSCWWLSSWKKLDQEWQASCARGQQQLAKVADSVQRTTYLTGEHWGTMADCVQLHDRATSRLWDLAHRCNKRLQDEVNNLADIYARMRHMLTEGQASALGEERRRRYEHLLIEVLGMYEHELMAKTLIASDMFECSKHETVTVYLASWQMQPHIDRLRLEEIEALIQNDSHYLPR
;
A
#
# COMPACT_ATOMS: atom_id res chain seq x y z
N MET A 1 -35.66 31.07 25.62
CA MET A 1 -35.17 29.74 25.19
C MET A 1 -33.84 29.95 24.51
N TYR A 2 -32.73 29.73 25.23
CA TYR A 2 -31.39 29.81 24.66
C TYR A 2 -31.03 28.42 24.14
N THR A 3 -30.96 28.27 22.82
CA THR A 3 -30.32 27.11 22.19
C THR A 3 -28.82 27.28 22.35
N SER A 4 -28.25 26.58 23.33
CA SER A 4 -26.80 26.38 23.40
C SER A 4 -26.32 25.74 22.10
N PRO A 5 -25.21 26.21 21.50
CA PRO A 5 -24.61 25.55 20.36
C PRO A 5 -24.14 24.17 20.80
N ILE A 6 -24.44 23.16 19.99
CA ILE A 6 -23.93 21.79 20.14
C ILE A 6 -22.40 21.89 20.04
N ALA A 7 -21.73 21.84 21.19
CA ALA A 7 -20.28 21.71 21.24
C ALA A 7 -19.92 20.38 20.57
N MET A 8 -19.19 20.44 19.46
CA MET A 8 -18.52 19.26 18.92
C MET A 8 -17.51 18.75 19.96
N PRO A 9 -17.33 17.42 20.11
CA PRO A 9 -16.55 16.86 21.21
C PRO A 9 -15.11 17.37 21.12
N GLN A 10 -14.70 18.13 22.14
CA GLN A 10 -13.43 18.84 22.24
C GLN A 10 -12.22 17.91 22.55
N ASP A 11 -12.45 16.59 22.57
CA ASP A 11 -11.53 15.54 23.03
C ASP A 11 -11.32 14.43 22.00
N SER A 12 -11.30 14.74 20.70
CA SER A 12 -11.09 13.73 19.65
C SER A 12 -9.60 13.46 19.42
N CYS A 13 -9.25 12.20 19.12
CA CYS A 13 -7.90 11.82 18.70
C CYS A 13 -7.50 12.58 17.43
N TRP A 14 -6.40 13.34 17.48
CA TRP A 14 -6.03 14.30 16.44
C TRP A 14 -5.69 13.65 15.09
N TRP A 15 -5.16 12.43 15.10
CA TRP A 15 -4.68 11.76 13.90
C TRP A 15 -5.68 10.76 13.30
N LEU A 16 -6.70 10.29 14.05
CA LEU A 16 -7.53 9.16 13.63
C LEU A 16 -8.25 9.40 12.30
N SER A 17 -8.84 10.60 12.13
CA SER A 17 -9.58 10.94 10.91
C SER A 17 -8.67 11.11 9.69
N SER A 18 -7.49 11.72 9.88
CA SER A 18 -6.48 11.89 8.85
C SER A 18 -5.89 10.55 8.43
N TRP A 19 -5.55 9.69 9.40
CA TRP A 19 -5.06 8.35 9.17
C TRP A 19 -6.03 7.51 8.32
N LYS A 20 -7.34 7.52 8.64
CA LYS A 20 -8.33 6.76 7.87
C LYS A 20 -8.38 7.15 6.39
N LYS A 21 -8.23 8.44 6.07
CA LYS A 21 -8.15 8.91 4.68
C LYS A 21 -6.89 8.38 4.00
N LEU A 22 -5.76 8.47 4.70
CA LEU A 22 -4.48 7.98 4.20
C LEU A 22 -4.47 6.46 4.03
N ASP A 23 -5.15 5.69 4.88
CA ASP A 23 -5.30 4.23 4.71
C ASP A 23 -6.08 3.89 3.43
N GLN A 24 -7.13 4.64 3.09
CA GLN A 24 -7.87 4.44 1.84
C GLN A 24 -6.99 4.74 0.62
N GLU A 25 -6.22 5.83 0.67
CA GLU A 25 -5.23 6.16 -0.37
C GLU A 25 -4.18 5.05 -0.51
N TRP A 26 -3.71 4.52 0.61
CA TRP A 26 -2.77 3.39 0.67
C TRP A 26 -3.34 2.15 0.01
N GLN A 27 -4.57 1.73 0.37
CA GLN A 27 -5.23 0.57 -0.24
C GLN A 27 -5.38 0.72 -1.75
N ALA A 28 -5.75 1.92 -2.20
CA ALA A 28 -5.88 2.20 -3.63
C ALA A 28 -4.53 2.07 -4.36
N SER A 29 -3.43 2.54 -3.77
CA SER A 29 -2.09 2.39 -4.35
C SER A 29 -1.62 0.92 -4.32
N CYS A 30 -1.87 0.19 -3.24
CA CYS A 30 -1.62 -1.26 -3.16
C CYS A 30 -2.34 -2.02 -4.27
N ALA A 31 -3.61 -1.70 -4.52
CA ALA A 31 -4.40 -2.33 -5.59
C ALA A 31 -3.84 -2.01 -6.98
N ARG A 32 -3.40 -0.77 -7.23
CA ARG A 32 -2.75 -0.39 -8.50
C ARG A 32 -1.41 -1.10 -8.69
N GLY A 33 -0.60 -1.20 -7.64
CA GLY A 33 0.66 -1.96 -7.67
C GLY A 33 0.45 -3.44 -7.99
N GLN A 34 -0.55 -4.06 -7.36
CA GLN A 34 -0.97 -5.43 -7.66
C GLN A 34 -1.38 -5.60 -9.14
N GLN A 35 -2.11 -4.63 -9.70
CA GLN A 35 -2.48 -4.66 -11.12
C GLN A 35 -1.26 -4.55 -12.04
N GLN A 36 -0.22 -3.80 -11.67
CA GLN A 36 1.02 -3.77 -12.48
C GLN A 36 1.76 -5.10 -12.40
N LEU A 37 1.90 -5.68 -11.21
CA LEU A 37 2.51 -7.01 -11.03
C LEU A 37 1.80 -8.09 -11.85
N ALA A 38 0.47 -8.10 -11.86
CA ALA A 38 -0.30 -9.05 -12.67
C ALA A 38 -0.03 -8.89 -14.18
N LYS A 39 0.11 -7.64 -14.67
CA LYS A 39 0.45 -7.37 -16.08
C LYS A 39 1.87 -7.79 -16.43
N VAL A 40 2.81 -7.65 -15.50
CA VAL A 40 4.18 -8.16 -15.67
C VAL A 40 4.16 -9.68 -15.75
N ALA A 41 3.46 -10.34 -14.83
CA ALA A 41 3.32 -11.80 -14.84
C ALA A 41 2.76 -12.31 -16.17
N ASP A 42 1.65 -11.74 -16.64
CA ASP A 42 1.03 -12.09 -17.93
C ASP A 42 1.97 -11.84 -19.11
N SER A 43 2.69 -10.72 -19.12
CA SER A 43 3.66 -10.39 -20.20
C SER A 43 4.82 -11.39 -20.24
N VAL A 44 5.37 -11.75 -19.08
CA VAL A 44 6.45 -12.74 -18.96
C VAL A 44 5.94 -14.13 -19.34
N GLN A 45 4.75 -14.54 -18.88
CA GLN A 45 4.15 -15.82 -19.24
C GLN A 45 3.96 -15.98 -20.74
N ARG A 46 3.38 -14.96 -21.39
CA ARG A 46 3.15 -14.97 -22.85
C ARG A 46 4.45 -15.00 -23.62
N THR A 47 5.47 -14.30 -23.14
CA THR A 47 6.80 -14.33 -23.74
C THR A 47 7.39 -15.74 -23.67
N THR A 48 7.36 -16.37 -22.50
CA THR A 48 7.83 -17.76 -22.33
C THR A 48 7.11 -18.72 -23.27
N TYR A 49 5.79 -18.58 -23.41
CA TYR A 49 5.00 -19.39 -24.34
C TYR A 49 5.37 -19.15 -25.81
N LEU A 50 5.59 -17.89 -26.21
CA LEU A 50 6.01 -17.53 -27.57
C LEU A 50 7.41 -18.05 -27.92
N THR A 51 8.30 -18.15 -26.94
CA THR A 51 9.66 -18.67 -27.14
C THR A 51 9.79 -20.19 -26.96
N GLY A 52 8.71 -20.87 -26.57
CA GLY A 52 8.73 -22.31 -26.31
C GLY A 52 8.70 -23.17 -27.58
N GLU A 53 9.24 -24.39 -27.48
CA GLU A 53 9.35 -25.35 -28.59
C GLU A 53 8.01 -25.74 -29.24
N HIS A 54 6.90 -25.46 -28.55
CA HIS A 54 5.52 -25.69 -28.98
C HIS A 54 5.08 -24.78 -30.15
N TRP A 55 5.86 -23.75 -30.49
CA TRP A 55 5.53 -22.82 -31.58
C TRP A 55 5.73 -23.37 -33.00
N GLY A 56 6.32 -24.56 -33.17
CA GLY A 56 6.30 -25.34 -34.42
C GLY A 56 6.64 -24.57 -35.71
N THR A 57 6.07 -25.02 -36.84
CA THR A 57 6.34 -24.59 -38.24
C THR A 57 5.96 -23.13 -38.56
N MET A 58 5.61 -22.30 -37.57
CA MET A 58 5.49 -20.84 -37.74
C MET A 58 6.83 -20.10 -37.64
N ALA A 59 7.94 -20.83 -37.53
CA ALA A 59 9.30 -20.30 -37.61
C ALA A 59 9.54 -19.40 -38.85
N ASP A 60 8.76 -19.55 -39.93
CA ASP A 60 8.82 -18.70 -41.13
C ASP A 60 8.35 -17.24 -40.87
N CYS A 61 7.76 -16.96 -39.71
CA CYS A 61 7.30 -15.64 -39.29
C CYS A 61 8.19 -15.02 -38.20
N VAL A 62 9.52 -15.20 -38.29
CA VAL A 62 10.52 -14.64 -37.35
C VAL A 62 10.25 -13.16 -37.03
N GLN A 63 9.93 -12.34 -38.05
CA GLN A 63 9.65 -10.91 -37.83
C GLN A 63 8.40 -10.65 -36.98
N LEU A 64 7.37 -11.48 -37.08
CA LEU A 64 6.17 -11.36 -36.24
C LEU A 64 6.45 -11.82 -34.82
N HIS A 65 7.24 -12.89 -34.67
CA HIS A 65 7.70 -13.39 -33.36
C HIS A 65 8.54 -12.35 -32.62
N ASP A 66 9.58 -11.81 -33.27
CA ASP A 66 10.46 -10.78 -32.71
C ASP A 66 9.65 -9.55 -32.30
N ARG A 67 8.72 -9.12 -33.16
CA ARG A 67 7.86 -7.96 -32.89
C ARG A 67 6.89 -8.21 -31.73
N ALA A 68 6.32 -9.39 -31.61
CA ALA A 68 5.41 -9.74 -30.53
C ALA A 68 6.16 -9.82 -29.19
N THR A 69 7.32 -10.49 -29.18
CA THR A 69 8.18 -10.64 -28.01
C THR A 69 8.70 -9.29 -27.52
N SER A 70 9.21 -8.44 -28.44
CA SER A 70 9.65 -7.08 -28.11
C SER A 70 8.53 -6.24 -27.48
N ARG A 71 7.31 -6.30 -28.03
CA ARG A 71 6.16 -5.56 -27.48
C ARG A 71 5.76 -6.01 -26.08
N LEU A 72 5.87 -7.30 -25.78
CA LEU A 72 5.58 -7.85 -24.44
C LEU A 72 6.64 -7.41 -23.44
N TRP A 73 7.93 -7.43 -23.81
CA TRP A 73 9.00 -6.90 -22.97
C TRP A 73 8.85 -5.41 -22.70
N ASP A 74 8.51 -4.62 -23.73
CA ASP A 74 8.22 -3.19 -23.56
C ASP A 74 7.04 -2.95 -22.59
N LEU A 75 6.01 -3.80 -22.65
CA LEU A 75 4.87 -3.73 -21.74
C LEU A 75 5.29 -4.07 -20.31
N ALA A 76 6.03 -5.17 -20.11
CA ALA A 76 6.55 -5.57 -18.82
C ALA A 76 7.41 -4.46 -18.19
N HIS A 77 8.33 -3.89 -18.97
CA HIS A 77 9.19 -2.79 -18.50
C HIS A 77 8.40 -1.55 -18.10
N ARG A 78 7.40 -1.14 -18.90
CA ARG A 78 6.49 -0.03 -18.53
C ARG A 78 5.70 -0.32 -17.25
N CYS A 79 5.23 -1.56 -17.07
CA CYS A 79 4.53 -1.96 -15.85
C CYS A 79 5.47 -1.99 -14.64
N ASN A 80 6.72 -2.42 -14.78
CA ASN A 80 7.74 -2.34 -13.72
C ASN A 80 7.99 -0.88 -13.30
N LYS A 81 8.13 0.02 -14.27
CA LYS A 81 8.26 1.46 -13.96
C LYS A 81 7.05 2.00 -13.20
N ARG A 82 5.84 1.66 -13.63
CA ARG A 82 4.61 2.06 -12.94
C ARG A 82 4.49 1.43 -11.54
N LEU A 83 5.00 0.21 -11.35
CA LEU A 83 5.07 -0.41 -10.03
C LEU A 83 5.98 0.39 -9.09
N GLN A 84 7.14 0.84 -9.59
CA GLN A 84 8.03 1.71 -8.84
C GLN A 84 7.36 3.05 -8.51
N ASP A 85 6.61 3.63 -9.45
CA ASP A 85 5.84 4.86 -9.20
C ASP A 85 4.80 4.64 -8.09
N GLU A 86 4.13 3.48 -8.02
CA GLU A 86 3.21 3.17 -6.92
C GLU A 86 3.93 2.98 -5.59
N VAL A 87 5.13 2.40 -5.55
CA VAL A 87 5.93 2.34 -4.32
C VAL A 87 6.33 3.74 -3.85
N ASN A 88 6.70 4.64 -4.77
CA ASN A 88 6.98 6.03 -4.43
C ASN A 88 5.73 6.73 -3.85
N ASN A 89 4.55 6.49 -4.44
CA ASN A 89 3.28 7.00 -3.91
C ASN A 89 3.00 6.47 -2.49
N LEU A 90 3.27 5.19 -2.22
CA LEU A 90 3.14 4.61 -0.88
C LEU A 90 4.11 5.29 0.10
N ALA A 91 5.35 5.57 -0.31
CA ALA A 91 6.32 6.30 0.51
C ALA A 91 5.85 7.73 0.83
N ASP A 92 5.24 8.43 -0.13
CA ASP A 92 4.66 9.77 0.08
C ASP A 92 3.47 9.73 1.05
N ILE A 93 2.59 8.72 0.92
CA ILE A 93 1.49 8.50 1.86
C ILE A 93 2.04 8.23 3.27
N TYR A 94 3.04 7.36 3.40
CA TYR A 94 3.68 7.06 4.68
C TYR A 94 4.34 8.29 5.30
N ALA A 95 5.02 9.12 4.49
CA ALA A 95 5.61 10.38 4.96
C ALA A 95 4.54 11.33 5.53
N ARG A 96 3.37 11.42 4.89
CA ARG A 96 2.21 12.18 5.39
C ARG A 96 1.67 11.56 6.68
N MET A 97 1.57 10.23 6.78
CA MET A 97 1.15 9.57 8.03
C MET A 97 2.14 9.88 9.17
N ARG A 98 3.45 9.81 8.90
CA ARG A 98 4.49 10.11 9.89
C ARG A 98 4.45 11.56 10.36
N HIS A 99 4.08 12.50 9.48
CA HIS A 99 3.95 13.91 9.83
C HIS A 99 2.87 14.17 10.91
N MET A 100 1.87 13.29 11.03
CA MET A 100 0.82 13.39 12.07
C MET A 100 1.38 13.31 13.50
N LEU A 101 2.59 12.76 13.71
CA LEU A 101 3.29 12.80 15.01
C LEU A 101 3.74 14.21 15.40
N THR A 102 4.01 15.06 14.40
CA THR A 102 4.53 16.42 14.58
C THR A 102 3.46 17.50 14.44
N GLU A 103 2.28 17.16 13.90
CA GLU A 103 1.13 18.05 13.82
C GLU A 103 0.58 18.32 15.23
N GLY A 104 1.12 19.36 15.87
CA GLY A 104 0.93 19.72 17.27
C GLY A 104 -0.47 20.23 17.66
N GLN A 105 -1.53 19.48 17.34
CA GLN A 105 -2.91 19.80 17.75
C GLN A 105 -3.34 19.14 19.07
N ALA A 106 -2.46 18.39 19.73
CA ALA A 106 -2.78 17.71 20.99
C ALA A 106 -2.83 18.63 22.23
N SER A 107 -2.76 19.95 22.09
CA SER A 107 -2.79 20.90 23.21
C SER A 107 -4.10 20.90 24.00
N ALA A 108 -5.17 20.33 23.44
CA ALA A 108 -6.46 20.17 24.12
C ALA A 108 -6.56 18.87 24.93
N LEU A 109 -5.70 17.87 24.67
CA LEU A 109 -5.74 16.58 25.36
C LEU A 109 -4.87 16.62 26.62
N GLY A 110 -5.34 15.97 27.69
CA GLY A 110 -4.50 15.71 28.87
C GLY A 110 -3.23 14.95 28.50
N GLU A 111 -2.12 15.26 29.18
CA GLU A 111 -0.78 14.78 28.81
C GLU A 111 -0.67 13.25 28.72
N GLU A 112 -1.28 12.52 29.66
CA GLU A 112 -1.30 11.06 29.67
C GLU A 112 -2.06 10.48 28.47
N ARG A 113 -3.20 11.07 28.10
CA ARG A 113 -3.98 10.65 26.93
C ARG A 113 -3.25 10.95 25.64
N ARG A 114 -2.61 12.12 25.55
CA ARG A 114 -1.74 12.47 24.42
C ARG A 114 -0.64 11.42 24.23
N ARG A 115 0.08 11.06 25.30
CA ARG A 115 1.14 10.03 25.24
C ARG A 115 0.60 8.66 24.82
N ARG A 116 -0.57 8.25 25.30
CA ARG A 116 -1.22 6.99 24.86
C ARG A 116 -1.53 7.00 23.38
N TYR A 117 -2.19 8.04 22.87
CA TYR A 117 -2.52 8.15 21.45
C TYR A 117 -1.29 8.30 20.56
N GLU A 118 -0.22 8.92 21.06
CA GLU A 118 1.08 8.97 20.37
C GLU A 118 1.68 7.57 20.25
N HIS A 119 1.64 6.77 21.32
CA HIS A 119 2.10 5.39 21.31
C HIS A 119 1.30 4.51 20.33
N LEU A 120 -0.03 4.64 20.33
CA LEU A 120 -0.88 3.93 19.37
C LEU A 120 -0.58 4.34 17.92
N LEU A 121 -0.34 5.63 17.66
CA LEU A 121 0.06 6.08 16.32
C LEU A 121 1.42 5.49 15.90
N ILE A 122 2.40 5.43 16.81
CA ILE A 122 3.69 4.79 16.53
C ILE A 122 3.51 3.32 16.16
N GLU A 123 2.65 2.59 16.90
CA GLU A 123 2.32 1.19 16.59
C GLU A 123 1.71 1.06 15.18
N VAL A 124 0.73 1.91 14.86
CA VAL A 124 0.11 1.97 13.53
C VAL A 124 1.16 2.23 12.46
N LEU A 125 1.99 3.26 12.61
CA LEU A 125 3.04 3.61 11.65
C LEU A 125 4.06 2.48 11.47
N GLY A 126 4.38 1.73 12.52
CA GLY A 126 5.22 0.56 12.43
C GLY A 126 4.68 -0.46 11.43
N MET A 127 3.37 -0.76 11.46
CA MET A 127 2.76 -1.69 10.50
C MET A 127 2.89 -1.23 9.04
N TYR A 128 2.63 0.06 8.77
CA TYR A 128 2.77 0.63 7.41
C TYR A 128 4.22 0.68 6.94
N GLU A 129 5.18 0.93 7.84
CA GLU A 129 6.60 0.92 7.50
C GLU A 129 7.06 -0.47 7.03
N HIS A 130 6.68 -1.53 7.78
CA HIS A 130 7.02 -2.91 7.40
C HIS A 130 6.40 -3.28 6.05
N GLU A 131 5.15 -2.89 5.81
CA GLU A 131 4.51 -3.11 4.52
C GLU A 131 5.22 -2.36 3.39
N LEU A 132 5.57 -1.08 3.60
CA LEU A 132 6.31 -0.27 2.63
C LEU A 132 7.63 -0.93 2.25
N MET A 133 8.41 -1.36 3.25
CA MET A 133 9.69 -2.00 3.04
C MET A 133 9.55 -3.26 2.20
N ALA A 134 8.59 -4.12 2.53
CA ALA A 134 8.37 -5.35 1.78
C ALA A 134 7.96 -5.10 0.33
N LYS A 135 7.06 -4.13 0.08
CA LYS A 135 6.65 -3.76 -1.28
C LYS A 135 7.79 -3.10 -2.07
N THR A 136 8.64 -2.33 -1.41
CA THR A 136 9.84 -1.74 -2.02
C THR A 136 10.83 -2.81 -2.46
N LEU A 137 11.06 -3.84 -1.63
CA LEU A 137 11.91 -4.97 -1.98
C LEU A 137 11.37 -5.72 -3.21
N ILE A 138 10.06 -5.97 -3.25
CA ILE A 138 9.41 -6.61 -4.41
C ILE A 138 9.61 -5.76 -5.67
N ALA A 139 9.35 -4.46 -5.61
CA ALA A 139 9.47 -3.59 -6.79
C ALA A 139 10.91 -3.47 -7.29
N SER A 140 11.89 -3.39 -6.37
CA SER A 140 13.31 -3.35 -6.71
C SER A 140 13.76 -4.62 -7.43
N ASP A 141 13.38 -5.80 -6.94
CA ASP A 141 13.78 -7.07 -7.54
C ASP A 141 13.05 -7.35 -8.87
N MET A 142 11.79 -6.88 -8.99
CA MET A 142 10.98 -7.06 -10.19
C MET A 142 11.62 -6.48 -11.46
N PHE A 143 12.41 -5.42 -11.32
CA PHE A 143 13.05 -4.76 -12.46
C PHE A 143 14.03 -5.69 -13.20
N GLU A 144 14.63 -6.63 -12.49
CA GLU A 144 15.60 -7.60 -13.01
C GLU A 144 14.97 -8.99 -13.26
N CYS A 145 13.67 -9.14 -12.95
CA CYS A 145 12.99 -10.42 -13.02
C CYS A 145 12.58 -10.81 -14.45
N SER A 146 13.09 -11.95 -14.92
CA SER A 146 12.74 -12.53 -16.22
C SER A 146 11.97 -13.85 -16.13
N LYS A 147 11.79 -14.40 -14.91
CA LYS A 147 11.16 -15.71 -14.68
C LYS A 147 9.73 -15.56 -14.20
N HIS A 148 8.79 -16.15 -14.93
CA HIS A 148 7.36 -16.11 -14.61
C HIS A 148 7.03 -16.60 -13.18
N GLU A 149 7.65 -17.70 -12.76
CA GLU A 149 7.43 -18.29 -11.42
C GLU A 149 7.77 -17.31 -10.30
N THR A 150 8.90 -16.61 -10.45
CA THR A 150 9.34 -15.58 -9.51
C THR A 150 8.37 -14.40 -9.47
N VAL A 151 7.89 -13.92 -10.63
CA VAL A 151 6.88 -12.85 -10.68
C VAL A 151 5.58 -13.29 -9.99
N THR A 152 5.17 -14.55 -10.15
CA THR A 152 3.97 -15.11 -9.52
C THR A 152 4.11 -15.16 -8.00
N VAL A 153 5.28 -15.56 -7.49
CA VAL A 153 5.58 -15.53 -6.05
C VAL A 153 5.52 -14.10 -5.52
N TYR A 154 6.02 -13.12 -6.26
CA TYR A 154 5.93 -11.71 -5.88
C TYR A 154 4.52 -11.15 -5.90
N LEU A 155 3.70 -11.52 -6.89
CA LEU A 155 2.30 -11.16 -6.92
C LEU A 155 1.55 -11.74 -5.71
N ALA A 156 1.77 -13.02 -5.39
CA ALA A 156 1.21 -13.64 -4.20
C ALA A 156 1.70 -12.94 -2.93
N SER A 157 3.00 -12.65 -2.82
CA SER A 157 3.60 -11.97 -1.67
C SER A 157 3.03 -10.55 -1.48
N TRP A 158 2.76 -9.84 -2.57
CA TRP A 158 2.12 -8.52 -2.52
C TRP A 158 0.71 -8.57 -1.93
N GLN A 159 -0.01 -9.68 -2.13
CA GLN A 159 -1.38 -9.90 -1.64
C GLN A 159 -1.43 -10.54 -0.25
N MET A 160 -0.46 -11.43 0.06
CA MET A 160 -0.52 -12.37 1.17
C MET A 160 0.29 -11.95 2.39
N GLN A 161 0.93 -10.77 2.39
CA GLN A 161 1.68 -10.28 3.53
C GLN A 161 0.83 -9.33 4.38
N PRO A 162 0.24 -9.80 5.51
CA PRO A 162 -0.48 -8.95 6.44
C PRO A 162 0.50 -8.23 7.37
N HIS A 163 1.34 -7.33 6.81
CA HIS A 163 2.15 -6.44 7.65
C HIS A 163 1.28 -5.44 8.41
N ILE A 164 0.08 -5.16 7.88
CA ILE A 164 -0.97 -4.42 8.56
C ILE A 164 -1.94 -5.42 9.19
N ASP A 165 -1.92 -5.46 10.53
CA ASP A 165 -2.91 -6.19 11.32
C ASP A 165 -4.22 -5.40 11.39
N ARG A 166 -5.20 -5.81 10.59
CA ARG A 166 -6.53 -5.17 10.52
C ARG A 166 -7.32 -5.30 11.81
N LEU A 167 -7.23 -6.44 12.48
CA LEU A 167 -7.91 -6.66 13.76
C LEU A 167 -7.34 -5.69 14.80
N ARG A 168 -6.02 -5.54 14.82
CA ARG A 168 -5.37 -4.59 15.72
C ARG A 168 -5.76 -3.14 15.44
N LEU A 169 -5.88 -2.76 14.17
CA LEU A 169 -6.36 -1.42 13.80
C LEU A 169 -7.80 -1.16 14.28
N GLU A 170 -8.68 -2.15 14.17
CA GLU A 170 -10.06 -2.07 14.67
C GLU A 170 -10.10 -1.95 16.19
N GLU A 171 -9.27 -2.69 16.91
CA GLU A 171 -9.11 -2.57 18.37
C GLU A 171 -8.64 -1.17 18.78
N ILE A 172 -7.61 -0.64 18.10
CA ILE A 172 -7.08 0.70 18.37
C ILE A 172 -8.16 1.76 18.16
N GLU A 173 -8.94 1.64 17.08
CA GLU A 173 -10.07 2.52 16.82
C GLU A 173 -11.12 2.44 17.95
N ALA A 174 -11.50 1.22 18.36
CA ALA A 174 -12.46 1.00 19.43
C ALA A 174 -11.96 1.58 20.77
N LEU A 175 -10.67 1.44 21.08
CA LEU A 175 -10.06 2.03 22.29
C LEU A 175 -10.16 3.56 22.28
N ILE A 176 -9.86 4.19 21.14
CA ILE A 176 -9.97 5.65 20.99
C ILE A 176 -11.42 6.12 21.13
N GLN A 177 -12.38 5.40 20.53
CA GLN A 177 -13.80 5.73 20.64
C GLN A 177 -14.32 5.55 22.07
N ASN A 178 -13.95 4.47 22.76
CA ASN A 178 -14.34 4.23 24.14
C ASN A 178 -13.81 5.30 25.08
N ASP A 179 -12.56 5.74 24.91
CA ASP A 179 -11.97 6.82 25.70
C ASP A 179 -12.77 8.14 25.59
N SER A 180 -13.43 8.38 24.44
CA SER A 180 -14.31 9.53 24.25
C SER A 180 -15.67 9.40 24.95
N HIS A 181 -16.14 8.17 25.20
CA HIS A 181 -17.44 7.88 25.80
C HIS A 181 -17.44 8.04 27.33
N TYR A 182 -16.32 7.77 28.01
CA TYR A 182 -16.19 7.86 29.47
C TYR A 182 -15.79 9.24 30.00
N LEU A 183 -15.86 10.27 29.15
CA LEU A 183 -15.58 11.63 29.58
C LEU A 183 -16.73 12.21 30.40
N PRO A 184 -16.46 12.75 31.61
CA PRO A 184 -17.46 13.54 32.32
C PRO A 184 -17.81 14.78 31.46
N ARG A 185 -19.10 14.97 31.20
CA ARG A 185 -19.66 16.14 30.52
C ARG A 185 -19.47 17.41 31.35
#